data_AF-A0AAW3EG78-F1
#
_entry.id   AF-A0AAW3EG78-F1
#
_cell.length_a   1.000
_cell.length_b   1.000
_cell.length_c   1.000
_cell.angle_alpha   90.00
_cell.angle_beta   90.00
_cell.angle_gamma   90.00
#
_symmetry.space_group_name_H-M   'P 1'
#
loop_
_entity.id
_entity.type
_entity.pdbx_description
1 polymer ?
#
loop_
_entity_poly.entity_id
_entity_poly.type
_entity_poly.pdbx_seq_one_letter_code
_entity_poly.pdbx_strand_id
1 'polypeptide(L)'
;MNIVRILFLPLILILSGCQLIQGKPVAAPPPAEKALEIRYAQTNQLEKVGAISATVRGNADDADRAIQQKADASGAHYYVIVLKSEAATLPGLWSVRAVLYR
;
A
#
# COMPACT_ATOMS: atom_id res chain seq x y z
N MET A 1 -44.77 -11.23 -19.00
CA MET A 1 -43.34 -11.21 -19.40
C MET A 1 -42.64 -9.85 -19.29
N ASN A 2 -43.32 -8.75 -18.92
CA ASN A 2 -42.70 -7.41 -18.88
C ASN A 2 -42.20 -6.95 -17.49
N ILE A 3 -42.74 -7.50 -16.40
CA ILE A 3 -42.34 -7.15 -15.01
C ILE A 3 -40.90 -7.59 -14.69
N VAL A 4 -40.49 -8.76 -15.18
CA VAL A 4 -39.11 -9.25 -14.99
C VAL A 4 -38.10 -8.31 -15.65
N ARG A 5 -38.40 -7.79 -16.86
CA ARG A 5 -37.53 -6.83 -17.57
C ARG A 5 -37.42 -5.48 -16.85
N ILE A 6 -38.49 -5.01 -16.21
CA ILE A 6 -38.51 -3.72 -15.47
C ILE A 6 -37.66 -3.80 -14.21
N LEU A 7 -37.59 -4.97 -13.56
CA LEU A 7 -36.78 -5.17 -12.35
C LEU A 7 -35.27 -5.28 -12.61
N PHE A 8 -34.86 -5.72 -13.81
CA PHE A 8 -33.45 -5.84 -14.18
C PHE A 8 -32.77 -4.49 -14.48
N LEU A 9 -33.53 -3.50 -14.95
CA LEU A 9 -33.01 -2.18 -15.31
C LEU A 9 -32.35 -1.42 -14.13
N PRO A 10 -32.99 -1.31 -12.93
CA PRO A 10 -32.36 -0.65 -11.79
C PRO A 10 -31.14 -1.41 -11.26
N LEU A 11 -31.13 -2.75 -11.38
CA LEU A 11 -30.01 -3.59 -10.94
C LEU A 11 -28.72 -3.29 -11.75
N ILE A 12 -28.85 -3.14 -13.07
CA ILE A 12 -27.72 -2.80 -13.95
C ILE A 12 -27.19 -1.38 -13.67
N LEU A 13 -28.09 -0.45 -13.33
CA LEU A 13 -27.71 0.93 -12.98
C LEU A 13 -26.91 0.98 -11.67
N ILE A 14 -27.33 0.23 -10.65
CA ILE A 14 -26.64 0.17 -9.35
C ILE A 14 -25.26 -0.50 -9.49
N LEU A 15 -25.13 -1.55 -10.31
CA LEU A 15 -23.85 -2.21 -10.55
C LEU A 15 -22.83 -1.33 -11.31
N SER A 16 -23.29 -0.42 -12.17
CA SER A 16 -22.41 0.44 -12.97
C SER A 16 -21.79 1.59 -12.15
N GLY A 17 -22.39 1.95 -11.01
CA GLY A 17 -21.91 3.03 -10.14
C GLY A 17 -20.62 2.71 -9.36
N CYS A 18 -20.28 1.43 -9.18
CA CYS A 18 -19.12 1.03 -8.38
C CYS A 18 -17.77 1.44 -8.98
N GLN A 19 -17.68 1.63 -10.31
CA GLN A 19 -16.42 1.99 -10.97
C GLN A 19 -15.98 3.43 -10.65
N LEU A 20 -16.90 4.32 -10.30
CA LEU A 20 -16.59 5.71 -9.94
C LEU A 20 -15.87 5.84 -8.58
N ILE A 21 -16.00 4.85 -7.70
CA ILE A 21 -15.44 4.91 -6.34
C ILE A 21 -13.93 4.62 -6.35
N GLN A 22 -13.40 3.95 -7.38
CA GLN A 22 -12.00 3.54 -7.41
C GLN A 22 -11.03 4.66 -7.75
N GLY A 23 -11.53 5.83 -8.18
CA GLY A 23 -10.69 6.94 -8.61
C GLY A 23 -9.82 6.58 -9.83
N LYS A 24 -9.16 7.58 -10.43
CA LYS A 24 -8.15 7.28 -11.45
C LYS A 24 -6.95 6.63 -10.75
N PRO A 25 -6.36 5.55 -11.32
CA PRO A 25 -5.09 5.03 -10.85
C PRO A 25 -4.09 6.18 -10.74
N VAL A 26 -3.63 6.46 -9.51
CA VAL A 26 -2.62 7.48 -9.28
C VAL A 26 -1.28 6.83 -9.62
N ALA A 27 -0.58 7.36 -10.62
CA ALA A 27 0.72 6.86 -10.99
C ALA A 27 1.70 6.99 -9.80
N ALA A 28 2.65 6.05 -9.71
CA ALA A 28 3.78 6.20 -8.82
C ALA A 28 4.61 7.43 -9.24
N PRO A 29 5.20 8.18 -8.28
CA PRO A 29 6.16 9.23 -8.62
C PRO A 29 7.34 8.63 -9.40
N PRO A 30 8.09 9.42 -10.19
CA PRO A 30 9.28 8.93 -10.88
C PRO A 30 10.28 8.26 -9.91
N PRO A 31 10.97 7.17 -10.31
CA PRO A 31 11.98 6.54 -9.47
C PRO A 31 13.07 7.55 -9.07
N ALA A 32 13.47 7.50 -7.80
CA ALA A 32 14.57 8.28 -7.27
C ALA A 32 15.79 7.38 -7.00
N GLU A 33 16.91 7.98 -6.59
CA GLU A 33 18.11 7.25 -6.17
C GLU A 33 17.84 6.36 -4.93
N LYS A 34 16.92 6.79 -4.07
CA LYS A 34 16.46 6.05 -2.89
C LYS A 34 15.06 5.50 -3.12
N ALA A 35 14.74 4.41 -2.43
CA ALA A 35 13.42 3.81 -2.49
C ALA A 35 12.38 4.80 -1.96
N LEU A 36 11.25 4.96 -2.65
CA LEU A 36 10.21 5.89 -2.23
C LEU A 36 9.07 5.15 -1.53
N GLU A 37 8.64 5.68 -0.39
CA GLU A 37 7.37 5.24 0.21
C GLU A 37 6.22 5.70 -0.68
N ILE A 38 5.38 4.76 -1.08
CA ILE A 38 4.18 5.04 -1.86
C ILE A 38 2.94 4.47 -1.16
N ARG A 39 1.78 4.94 -1.59
CA ARG A 39 0.50 4.39 -1.14
C ARG A 39 0.14 3.15 -1.96
N TYR A 40 -0.66 2.27 -1.36
CA TYR A 40 -1.17 1.07 -2.05
C TYR A 40 -1.83 1.39 -3.42
N ALA A 41 -2.56 2.50 -3.52
CA ALA A 41 -3.20 2.96 -4.75
C ALA A 41 -2.23 3.26 -5.92
N GLN A 42 -0.94 3.43 -5.62
CA GLN A 42 0.11 3.72 -6.60
C GLN A 42 0.86 2.46 -7.08
N THR A 43 0.46 1.29 -6.60
CA THR A 43 1.12 0.01 -6.92
C THR A 43 0.54 -0.67 -8.17
N ASN A 44 -0.52 -0.12 -8.76
CA ASN A 44 -1.31 -0.77 -9.82
C ASN A 44 -0.49 -1.22 -11.06
N GLN A 45 0.63 -0.57 -11.34
CA GLN A 45 1.50 -0.87 -12.49
C GLN A 45 2.90 -1.33 -12.08
N LEU A 46 3.10 -1.65 -10.81
CA LEU A 46 4.41 -2.01 -10.26
C LEU A 46 4.50 -3.51 -10.00
N GLU A 47 5.70 -4.06 -10.18
CA GLU A 47 5.96 -5.45 -9.88
C GLU A 47 6.32 -5.62 -8.40
N LYS A 48 5.63 -6.50 -7.69
CA LYS A 48 5.96 -6.83 -6.30
C LYS A 48 7.21 -7.71 -6.27
N VAL A 49 8.29 -7.20 -5.69
CA VAL A 49 9.59 -7.90 -5.65
C VAL A 49 9.89 -8.58 -4.33
N GLY A 50 9.19 -8.22 -3.25
CA GLY A 50 9.42 -8.87 -1.96
C GLY A 50 8.75 -8.18 -0.77
N ALA A 51 9.15 -8.58 0.43
CA ALA A 51 8.74 -7.91 1.67
C ALA A 51 9.91 -7.89 2.66
N ILE A 52 9.99 -6.82 3.43
CA ILE A 52 11.01 -6.59 4.45
C ILE A 52 10.36 -6.20 5.77
N SER A 53 11.06 -6.43 6.87
CA SER A 53 10.64 -6.01 8.20
C SER A 53 11.81 -5.47 9.02
N ALA A 54 11.50 -4.64 10.00
CA ALA A 54 12.46 -4.18 11.00
C ALA A 54 11.77 -4.10 12.36
N THR A 55 12.57 -4.30 13.40
CA THR A 55 12.16 -4.07 14.79
C THR A 55 13.24 -3.22 15.44
N VAL A 56 12.84 -2.10 16.05
CA VAL A 56 13.77 -1.12 16.62
C VAL A 56 13.28 -0.67 17.99
N ARG A 57 14.21 -0.31 18.87
CA ARG A 57 13.89 0.35 20.14
C ARG A 57 14.02 1.87 19.96
N GLY A 58 12.99 2.61 20.35
CA GLY A 58 12.87 4.04 20.12
C GLY A 58 11.42 4.45 19.86
N ASN A 59 11.20 5.24 18.81
CA ASN A 59 9.88 5.75 18.41
C ASN A 59 9.47 5.26 17.00
N ALA A 60 8.28 5.68 16.56
CA ALA A 60 7.73 5.33 15.25
C ALA A 60 8.61 5.78 14.08
N ASP A 61 9.23 6.97 14.19
CA ASP A 61 10.08 7.54 13.14
C ASP A 61 11.39 6.75 13.01
N ASP A 62 11.90 6.19 14.11
CA ASP A 62 13.07 5.31 14.07
C ASP A 62 12.76 4.05 13.26
N ALA A 63 11.52 3.54 13.36
CA ALA A 63 11.07 2.41 12.57
C ALA A 63 10.95 2.77 11.07
N ASP A 64 10.42 3.96 10.77
CA ASP A 64 10.35 4.47 9.39
C ASP A 64 11.75 4.61 8.77
N ARG A 65 12.72 5.17 9.52
CA ARG A 65 14.11 5.26 9.05
C ARG A 65 14.76 3.88 8.85
N ALA A 66 14.49 2.93 9.75
CA ALA A 66 15.05 1.59 9.63
C ALA A 66 14.48 0.83 8.42
N ILE A 67 13.18 0.96 8.12
CA ILE A 67 12.60 0.30 6.95
C ILE A 67 13.02 0.97 5.65
N GLN A 68 13.15 2.30 5.62
CA GLN A 68 13.71 3.05 4.49
C GLN A 68 15.12 2.57 4.14
N GLN A 69 16.01 2.47 5.13
CA GLN A 69 17.38 1.98 4.91
C GLN A 69 17.42 0.56 4.33
N LYS A 70 16.52 -0.32 4.78
CA LYS A 70 16.40 -1.68 4.22
C LYS A 70 15.83 -1.67 2.80
N ALA A 71 14.87 -0.79 2.50
CA ALA A 71 14.34 -0.64 1.16
C ALA A 71 15.42 -0.12 0.19
N ASP A 72 16.20 0.88 0.60
CA ASP A 72 17.34 1.40 -0.17
C ASP A 72 18.37 0.29 -0.45
N ALA A 73 18.75 -0.47 0.58
CA ALA A 73 19.70 -1.58 0.45
C ALA A 73 19.19 -2.74 -0.43
N SER A 74 17.87 -2.87 -0.60
CA SER A 74 17.28 -3.90 -1.46
C SER A 74 17.34 -3.56 -2.96
N GLY A 75 17.61 -2.30 -3.31
CA GLY A 75 17.55 -1.82 -4.70
C GLY A 75 16.13 -1.81 -5.29
N ALA A 76 15.11 -1.75 -4.44
CA ALA A 76 13.74 -1.51 -4.84
C ALA A 76 13.53 -0.01 -5.15
N HIS A 77 12.67 0.31 -6.12
CA HIS A 77 12.33 1.70 -6.42
C HIS A 77 11.27 2.24 -5.47
N TYR A 78 10.38 1.37 -5.00
CA TYR A 78 9.29 1.76 -4.12
C TYR A 78 9.04 0.74 -3.02
N TYR A 79 8.43 1.21 -1.94
CA TYR A 79 7.91 0.34 -0.90
C TYR A 79 6.59 0.87 -0.33
N VAL A 80 5.79 -0.03 0.23
CA VAL A 80 4.55 0.29 0.94
C VAL A 80 4.64 -0.28 2.34
N ILE A 81 4.56 0.55 3.38
CA ILE A 81 4.43 0.08 4.75
C ILE A 81 3.04 -0.53 4.94
N VAL A 82 3.00 -1.80 5.31
CA VAL A 82 1.74 -2.56 5.54
C VAL A 82 1.47 -2.78 7.03
N LEU A 83 2.49 -2.62 7.87
CA LEU A 83 2.36 -2.69 9.32
C LEU A 83 3.36 -1.72 9.94
N LYS A 84 2.90 -0.90 10.88
CA LYS A 84 3.74 -0.16 11.83
C LYS A 84 3.03 -0.14 13.18
N SER A 85 3.65 -0.72 14.19
CA SER A 85 3.04 -0.84 15.52
C SER A 85 4.08 -0.93 16.62
N GLU A 86 3.78 -0.29 17.75
CA GLU A 86 4.51 -0.53 19.01
C GLU A 86 4.13 -1.89 19.59
N ALA A 87 5.09 -2.59 20.18
CA ALA A 87 4.87 -3.87 20.83
C ALA A 87 4.04 -3.68 22.11
N ALA A 88 2.91 -4.37 22.20
CA ALA A 88 1.97 -4.23 23.32
C ALA A 88 2.59 -4.49 24.71
N THR A 89 3.58 -5.38 24.79
CA THR A 89 4.21 -5.78 26.05
C THR A 89 5.53 -5.05 26.33
N LEU A 90 6.11 -4.39 25.32
CA LEU A 90 7.44 -3.78 25.41
C LEU A 90 7.37 -2.34 24.88
N PRO A 91 7.04 -1.37 25.74
CA PRO A 91 7.02 0.04 25.36
C PRO A 91 8.38 0.48 24.79
N GLY A 92 8.32 1.31 23.76
CA GLY A 92 9.45 1.76 22.98
C GLY A 92 9.99 0.72 21.99
N LEU A 93 9.41 -0.48 21.87
CA LEU A 93 9.80 -1.44 20.83
C LEU A 93 8.84 -1.34 19.65
N TRP A 94 9.31 -0.83 18.52
CA TRP A 94 8.52 -0.65 17.30
C TRP A 94 8.82 -1.73 16.28
N SER A 95 7.76 -2.28 15.69
CA SER A 95 7.84 -3.22 14.56
C SER A 95 7.23 -2.60 13.32
N VAL A 96 7.90 -2.77 12.19
CA VAL A 96 7.48 -2.27 10.89
C VAL A 96 7.68 -3.32 9.81
N ARG A 97 6.75 -3.40 8.86
CA ARG A 97 6.83 -4.28 7.69
C ARG A 97 6.43 -3.52 6.44
N ALA A 98 7.20 -3.71 5.38
CA ALA A 98 6.92 -3.14 4.07
C ALA A 98 6.95 -4.19 2.96
N VAL A 99 6.20 -3.93 1.90
CA VAL A 99 6.24 -4.65 0.63
C VAL A 99 7.04 -3.82 -0.37
N LEU A 100 7.96 -4.46 -1.07
CA LEU A 100 8.85 -3.83 -2.05
C LEU A 100 8.29 -3.95 -3.46
N TYR A 101 8.52 -2.92 -4.25
CA TYR A 101 8.09 -2.83 -5.64
C TYR A 101 9.20 -2.30 -6.55
N ARG A 102 9.16 -2.73 -7.82
CA ARG A 102 10.01 -2.23 -8.90
C ARG A 102 9.14 -1.71 -10.04
#